data_AF-A0A2C0EE40-F1
#
_entry.id   AF-A0A2C0EE40-F1
#
_cell.length_a   1.000
_cell.length_b   1.000
_cell.length_c   1.000
_cell.angle_alpha   90.00
_cell.angle_beta   90.00
_cell.angle_gamma   90.00
#
_symmetry.space_group_name_H-M   'P 1'
#
loop_
_entity.id
_entity.type
_entity.pdbx_description
1 polymer ?
#
loop_
_entity_poly.entity_id
_entity_poly.type
_entity_poly.pdbx_seq_one_letter_code
_entity_poly.pdbx_strand_id
1 'polypeptide(L)'
;MKEMQKREGLEKSSTWSAAIHFNTNNIHIHVATVEPFPTRERGKRKPKTLDAMRGKVVNNLLDRTQEQKQINDLIRNNMVGSKKEDSVFDWRNQHLKPLFLQIYKQLPSDKRQWQYSYNTIQPLKPEIDELSRRYIQHHHKKDYDQFLQKLDKEVQVFKEAYGEGKYDKKQYENYKTNKINDLYKRMGNAFLQEMKAYDKEQKRIHPMKKSKPFQKFQQNVSIQYSMKKVERAFKSEYESWKNQKYYERMQRENAYENERG
;
A
#
# COMPACT_ATOMS: atom_id res chain seq x y z
N MET A 1 -15.24 5.77 29.56
CA MET A 1 -15.96 7.01 29.94
C MET A 1 -15.45 8.27 29.29
N LYS A 2 -14.16 8.60 29.37
CA LYS A 2 -13.58 9.81 28.72
C LYS A 2 -14.01 10.00 27.26
N GLU A 3 -13.97 8.94 26.44
CA GLU A 3 -14.41 8.99 25.03
C GLU A 3 -15.87 9.42 24.87
N MET A 4 -16.77 8.95 25.75
CA MET A 4 -18.18 9.31 25.74
C MET A 4 -18.36 10.78 26.11
N GLN A 5 -17.73 11.20 27.21
CA GLN A 5 -17.80 12.57 27.70
C GLN A 5 -17.29 13.56 26.67
N LYS A 6 -16.16 13.29 26.01
CA LYS A 6 -15.60 14.13 24.95
C LYS A 6 -16.57 14.33 23.78
N ARG A 7 -17.17 13.25 23.28
CA ARG A 7 -18.10 13.30 22.15
C ARG A 7 -19.42 13.99 22.46
N GLU A 8 -19.84 13.96 23.73
CA GLU A 8 -21.04 14.64 24.21
C GLU A 8 -20.76 16.05 24.75
N GLY A 9 -19.50 16.48 24.86
CA GLY A 9 -19.14 17.77 25.46
C GLY A 9 -19.35 17.84 26.98
N LEU A 10 -19.22 16.69 27.68
CA LEU A 10 -19.54 16.50 29.09
C LEU A 10 -18.32 16.34 30.00
N GLU A 11 -17.11 16.59 29.49
CA GLU A 11 -15.85 16.31 30.18
C GLU A 11 -15.70 17.06 31.51
N LYS A 12 -16.29 18.27 31.60
CA LYS A 12 -16.19 19.16 32.76
C LYS A 12 -17.45 19.22 33.62
N SER A 13 -18.58 18.72 33.12
CA SER A 13 -19.90 18.87 33.78
C SER A 13 -20.45 17.56 34.32
N SER A 14 -19.87 16.41 33.96
CA SER A 14 -20.39 15.10 34.35
C SER A 14 -19.45 14.31 35.26
N THR A 15 -20.04 13.57 36.20
CA THR A 15 -19.37 12.54 37.00
C THR A 15 -19.95 11.17 36.66
N TRP A 16 -19.16 10.11 36.84
CA TRP A 16 -19.56 8.75 36.52
C TRP A 16 -19.11 7.76 37.58
N SER A 17 -19.86 6.67 37.72
CA SER A 17 -19.52 5.53 38.56
C SER A 17 -19.73 4.24 37.77
N ALA A 18 -19.03 3.17 38.15
CA ALA A 18 -19.24 1.86 37.57
C ALA A 18 -19.12 0.75 38.61
N ALA A 19 -19.83 -0.35 38.37
CA ALA A 19 -19.77 -1.56 39.18
C ALA A 19 -19.62 -2.78 38.25
N ILE A 20 -18.75 -3.71 38.63
CA ILE A 20 -18.53 -4.96 37.91
C ILE A 20 -19.18 -6.07 38.73
N HIS A 21 -20.06 -6.84 38.11
CA HIS A 21 -20.74 -7.96 38.74
C HIS A 21 -20.22 -9.27 38.16
N PHE A 22 -19.77 -10.15 39.07
CA PHE A 22 -19.19 -11.46 38.76
C PHE A 22 -20.11 -12.63 39.15
N ASN A 23 -21.24 -12.34 39.80
CA ASN A 23 -22.17 -13.31 40.38
C ASN A 23 -23.30 -13.72 39.44
N THR A 24 -23.13 -13.52 38.14
CA THR A 24 -24.09 -13.89 37.09
C THR A 24 -23.41 -14.73 36.02
N ASN A 25 -24.18 -15.40 35.18
CA ASN A 25 -23.65 -16.28 34.11
C ASN A 25 -22.61 -15.58 33.21
N ASN A 26 -22.69 -14.26 33.03
CA ASN A 26 -21.69 -13.46 32.34
C ASN A 26 -21.23 -12.30 33.22
N ILE A 27 -19.96 -11.91 33.12
CA ILE A 27 -19.46 -10.66 33.71
C ILE A 27 -20.22 -9.50 33.06
N HIS A 28 -20.81 -8.64 33.87
CA HIS A 28 -21.46 -7.43 33.37
C HIS A 28 -21.04 -6.21 34.17
N ILE A 29 -20.98 -5.08 33.48
CA ILE A 29 -20.50 -3.82 34.02
C ILE A 29 -21.63 -2.81 33.94
N HIS A 30 -22.11 -2.36 35.10
CA HIS A 30 -23.01 -1.22 35.17
C HIS A 30 -22.19 0.06 35.16
N VAL A 31 -22.62 1.03 34.35
CA VAL A 31 -21.99 2.35 34.29
C VAL A 31 -23.07 3.41 34.37
N ALA A 32 -22.96 4.27 35.38
CA ALA A 32 -23.83 5.42 35.58
C ALA A 32 -23.06 6.72 35.30
N THR A 33 -23.74 7.74 34.82
CA THR A 33 -23.15 9.07 34.60
C THR A 33 -24.21 10.12 34.79
N VAL A 34 -23.89 11.15 35.55
CA VAL A 34 -24.78 12.25 35.94
C VAL A 34 -24.07 13.59 35.72
N GLU A 35 -24.83 14.61 35.34
CA GLU A 35 -24.39 16.00 35.45
C GLU A 35 -25.02 16.58 36.72
N PRO A 36 -24.25 16.85 37.79
CA PRO A 36 -24.79 17.42 39.03
C PRO A 36 -25.46 18.78 38.80
N PHE A 37 -24.92 19.56 37.85
CA PHE A 37 -25.46 20.81 37.35
C PHE A 37 -25.77 20.64 35.86
N PRO A 38 -27.03 20.34 35.47
CA PRO A 38 -27.38 20.02 34.10
C PRO A 38 -27.03 21.15 33.13
N THR A 39 -26.25 20.83 32.08
CA THR A 39 -25.92 21.78 31.00
C THR A 39 -26.87 21.69 29.81
N ARG A 40 -27.81 20.74 29.84
CA ARG A 40 -28.77 20.44 28.79
C ARG A 40 -30.11 20.04 29.38
N GLU A 41 -31.18 20.33 28.67
CA GLU A 41 -32.55 20.00 29.08
C GLU A 41 -32.85 18.48 29.00
N ARG A 42 -32.23 17.76 28.05
CA ARG A 42 -32.40 16.32 27.87
C ARG A 42 -31.07 15.56 27.94
N GLY A 43 -30.96 14.58 28.83
CA GLY A 43 -29.77 13.73 29.02
C GLY A 43 -29.57 12.60 28.00
N LYS A 44 -30.29 12.59 26.88
CA LYS A 44 -30.21 11.50 25.88
C LYS A 44 -28.85 11.53 25.17
N ARG A 45 -28.15 10.41 25.17
CA ARG A 45 -26.84 10.24 24.50
C ARG A 45 -27.02 9.76 23.07
N LYS A 46 -26.12 10.16 22.17
CA LYS A 46 -26.15 9.68 20.78
C LYS A 46 -25.74 8.19 20.75
N PRO A 47 -26.44 7.32 19.98
CA PRO A 47 -26.06 5.91 19.87
C PRO A 47 -24.60 5.71 19.45
N LYS A 48 -24.10 6.50 18.48
CA LYS A 48 -22.70 6.47 18.03
C LYS A 48 -21.69 6.79 19.15
N THR A 49 -22.08 7.62 20.12
CA THR A 49 -21.25 7.92 21.29
C THR A 49 -21.18 6.72 22.23
N LEU A 50 -22.31 6.06 22.47
CA LEU A 50 -22.37 4.84 23.28
C LEU A 50 -21.59 3.69 22.62
N ASP A 51 -21.68 3.54 21.30
CA ASP A 51 -20.91 2.55 20.55
C ASP A 51 -19.40 2.80 20.66
N ALA A 52 -18.97 4.05 20.53
CA ALA A 52 -17.55 4.42 20.69
C ALA A 52 -17.04 4.16 22.12
N MET A 53 -17.88 4.44 23.12
CA MET A 53 -17.58 4.14 24.52
C MET A 53 -17.40 2.64 24.74
N ARG A 54 -18.36 1.83 24.28
CA ARG A 54 -18.31 0.36 24.39
C ARG A 54 -17.08 -0.20 23.67
N GLY A 55 -16.81 0.30 22.46
CA GLY A 55 -15.61 -0.08 21.72
C GLY A 55 -14.31 0.20 22.47
N LYS A 56 -14.20 1.34 23.17
CA LYS A 56 -13.02 1.62 24.00
C LYS A 56 -12.91 0.70 25.22
N VAL A 57 -14.03 0.34 25.84
CA VAL A 57 -14.04 -0.61 26.96
C VAL A 57 -13.57 -1.99 26.49
N VAL A 58 -14.17 -2.52 25.42
CA VAL A 58 -13.81 -3.84 24.88
C VAL A 58 -12.35 -3.89 24.44
N ASN A 59 -11.85 -2.87 23.73
CA ASN A 59 -10.46 -2.84 23.30
C ASN A 59 -9.47 -2.79 24.48
N ASN A 60 -9.80 -2.06 25.55
CA ASN A 60 -8.93 -1.97 26.73
C ASN A 60 -8.97 -3.24 27.58
N LEU A 61 -10.12 -3.91 27.67
CA LEU A 61 -10.28 -5.13 28.48
C LEU A 61 -9.60 -6.34 27.84
N LEU A 62 -9.68 -6.47 26.53
CA LEU A 62 -9.22 -7.67 25.82
C LEU A 62 -7.76 -7.60 25.37
N ASP A 63 -7.12 -6.42 25.44
CA ASP A 63 -5.78 -6.12 24.91
C ASP A 63 -5.39 -6.92 23.65
N ARG A 64 -6.15 -6.71 22.57
CA ARG A 64 -5.97 -7.44 21.29
C ARG A 64 -5.13 -6.68 20.28
N THR A 65 -4.25 -5.81 20.77
CA THR A 65 -3.44 -4.93 19.94
C THR A 65 -2.56 -5.75 18.99
N GLN A 66 -2.04 -6.89 19.48
CA GLN A 66 -1.17 -7.75 18.71
C GLN A 66 -1.91 -8.52 17.61
N GLU A 67 -3.10 -9.06 17.87
CA GLU A 67 -3.92 -9.76 16.88
C GLU A 67 -4.38 -8.81 15.77
N GLN A 68 -4.80 -7.60 16.14
CA GLN A 68 -5.14 -6.56 15.17
C GLN A 68 -3.94 -6.16 14.31
N LYS A 69 -2.76 -6.07 14.92
CA LYS A 69 -1.50 -5.82 14.20
C LYS A 69 -1.20 -6.94 13.21
N GLN A 70 -1.28 -8.20 13.63
CA GLN A 70 -1.08 -9.36 12.74
C GLN A 70 -2.05 -9.37 11.56
N ILE A 71 -3.33 -9.06 11.77
CA ILE A 71 -4.31 -8.95 10.68
C ILE A 71 -3.92 -7.83 9.71
N ASN A 72 -3.51 -6.67 10.24
CA ASN A 72 -3.10 -5.54 9.40
C ASN A 72 -1.79 -5.83 8.65
N ASP A 73 -0.86 -6.57 9.25
CA ASP A 73 0.40 -6.97 8.63
C ASP A 73 0.18 -7.98 7.49
N LEU A 74 -0.72 -8.96 7.68
CA LEU A 74 -1.14 -9.87 6.60
C LEU A 74 -1.71 -9.10 5.39
N ILE A 75 -2.53 -8.07 5.64
CA ILE A 75 -3.06 -7.22 4.57
C ILE A 75 -1.94 -6.40 3.93
N ARG A 76 -1.22 -5.60 4.72
CA ARG A 76 -0.37 -4.52 4.21
C ARG A 76 0.98 -4.99 3.72
N ASN A 77 1.61 -5.91 4.43
CA ASN A 77 2.98 -6.32 4.18
C ASN A 77 2.99 -7.59 3.33
N ASN A 78 2.28 -8.64 3.77
CA ASN A 78 2.33 -9.93 3.08
C ASN A 78 1.62 -9.89 1.72
N MET A 79 0.35 -9.47 1.66
CA MET A 79 -0.40 -9.50 0.40
C MET A 79 -0.19 -8.24 -0.45
N VAL A 80 -0.55 -7.07 0.08
CA VAL A 80 -0.51 -5.82 -0.68
C VAL A 80 0.91 -5.33 -0.92
N GLY A 81 1.81 -5.54 0.04
CA GLY A 81 3.22 -5.16 -0.06
C GLY A 81 3.91 -5.91 -1.19
N SER A 82 3.85 -7.25 -1.14
CA SER A 82 4.37 -8.10 -2.21
C SER A 82 3.75 -7.77 -3.58
N LYS A 83 2.44 -7.49 -3.66
CA LYS A 83 1.82 -7.08 -4.94
C LYS A 83 2.39 -5.78 -5.52
N LYS A 84 2.85 -4.84 -4.69
CA LYS A 84 3.43 -3.59 -5.21
C LYS A 84 4.81 -3.81 -5.84
N GLU A 85 5.51 -4.84 -5.40
CA GLU A 85 6.84 -5.20 -5.90
C GLU A 85 6.76 -6.20 -7.06
N ASP A 86 5.68 -6.99 -7.14
CA ASP A 86 5.45 -8.00 -8.17
C ASP A 86 4.60 -7.45 -9.33
N SER A 87 5.20 -7.31 -10.51
CA SER A 87 4.58 -6.72 -11.69
C SER A 87 3.66 -7.73 -12.39
N VAL A 88 2.50 -7.27 -12.87
CA VAL A 88 1.60 -8.06 -13.71
C VAL A 88 2.25 -8.49 -15.03
N PHE A 89 3.26 -7.73 -15.48
CA PHE A 89 4.00 -8.05 -16.70
C PHE A 89 5.14 -9.05 -16.46
N ASP A 90 5.40 -9.46 -15.22
CA ASP A 90 6.32 -10.55 -14.94
C ASP A 90 5.74 -11.89 -15.43
N TRP A 91 6.61 -12.81 -15.86
CA TRP A 91 6.20 -14.08 -16.44
C TRP A 91 5.29 -14.91 -15.53
N ARG A 92 5.51 -14.82 -14.20
CA ARG A 92 4.70 -15.49 -13.16
C ARG A 92 3.24 -15.00 -13.13
N ASN A 93 2.99 -13.79 -13.64
CA ASN A 93 1.69 -13.12 -13.63
C ASN A 93 1.01 -13.07 -15.00
N GLN A 94 1.48 -13.86 -15.96
CA GLN A 94 0.95 -13.87 -17.32
C GLN A 94 -0.57 -14.11 -17.39
N HIS A 95 -1.12 -14.88 -16.45
CA HIS A 95 -2.56 -15.15 -16.34
C HIS A 95 -3.41 -13.92 -15.97
N LEU A 96 -2.80 -12.88 -15.37
CA LEU A 96 -3.48 -11.64 -14.97
C LEU A 96 -3.51 -10.60 -16.09
N LYS A 97 -2.53 -10.66 -17.01
CA LYS A 97 -2.32 -9.69 -18.09
C LYS A 97 -3.56 -9.43 -18.96
N PRO A 98 -4.35 -10.45 -19.39
CA PRO A 98 -5.53 -10.19 -20.22
C PRO A 98 -6.57 -9.31 -19.52
N LEU A 99 -6.87 -9.65 -18.26
CA LEU A 99 -7.84 -8.92 -17.44
C LEU A 99 -7.33 -7.52 -17.08
N PHE A 100 -6.03 -7.39 -16.77
CA PHE A 100 -5.39 -6.10 -16.53
C PHE A 100 -5.55 -5.15 -17.71
N LEU A 101 -5.28 -5.62 -18.93
CA LEU A 101 -5.40 -4.81 -20.15
C LEU A 101 -6.86 -4.49 -20.51
N GLN A 102 -7.80 -5.39 -20.21
CA GLN A 102 -9.23 -5.12 -20.36
C GLN A 102 -9.67 -3.97 -19.47
N ILE A 103 -9.37 -4.05 -18.17
CA ILE A 103 -9.70 -2.99 -17.20
C ILE A 103 -9.06 -1.67 -17.64
N TYR A 104 -7.77 -1.70 -18.01
CA TYR A 104 -7.03 -0.53 -18.45
C TYR A 104 -7.71 0.24 -19.60
N LYS A 105 -8.28 -0.47 -20.58
CA LYS A 105 -8.95 0.15 -21.73
C LYS A 105 -10.28 0.83 -21.36
N GLN A 106 -10.92 0.40 -20.27
CA GLN A 106 -12.19 0.94 -19.80
C GLN A 106 -12.01 2.04 -18.75
N LEU A 107 -10.77 2.31 -18.31
CA LEU A 107 -10.50 3.35 -17.33
C LEU A 107 -10.83 4.75 -17.88
N PRO A 108 -11.32 5.67 -17.02
CA PRO A 108 -11.62 7.03 -17.44
C PRO A 108 -10.36 7.77 -17.88
N SER A 109 -10.50 8.73 -18.79
CA SER A 109 -9.38 9.55 -19.29
C SER A 109 -8.67 10.32 -18.17
N ASP A 110 -9.39 10.73 -17.13
CA ASP A 110 -8.83 11.42 -15.97
C ASP A 110 -8.22 10.43 -14.97
N LYS A 111 -6.89 10.43 -14.90
CA LYS A 111 -6.08 9.59 -14.01
C LYS A 111 -6.27 9.89 -12.53
N ARG A 112 -6.73 11.09 -12.18
CA ARG A 112 -7.00 11.44 -10.76
C ARG A 112 -8.10 10.55 -10.19
N GLN A 113 -8.98 10.06 -11.06
CA GLN A 113 -10.10 9.20 -10.72
C GLN A 113 -9.72 7.72 -10.60
N TRP A 114 -8.50 7.32 -10.97
CA TRP A 114 -8.03 5.93 -10.88
C TRP A 114 -7.71 5.60 -9.42
N GLN A 115 -8.77 5.44 -8.64
CA GLN A 115 -8.77 5.09 -7.23
C GLN A 115 -9.96 4.16 -6.99
N TYR A 116 -9.74 3.09 -6.25
CA TYR A 116 -10.74 2.04 -6.07
C TYR A 116 -12.08 2.56 -5.52
N SER A 117 -12.05 3.59 -4.67
CA SER A 117 -13.26 4.16 -4.05
C SER A 117 -13.95 5.22 -4.89
N TYR A 118 -13.43 5.58 -6.08
CA TYR A 118 -14.00 6.63 -6.91
C TYR A 118 -15.24 6.15 -7.66
N ASN A 119 -16.23 7.04 -7.86
CA ASN A 119 -17.51 6.67 -8.48
C ASN A 119 -17.36 6.18 -9.92
N THR A 120 -16.43 6.75 -10.69
CA THR A 120 -16.19 6.34 -12.08
C THR A 120 -15.52 4.96 -12.20
N ILE A 121 -14.97 4.43 -11.11
CA ILE A 121 -14.39 3.08 -11.03
C ILE A 121 -15.41 2.06 -10.53
N GLN A 122 -16.55 2.47 -9.97
CA GLN A 122 -17.58 1.56 -9.43
C GLN A 122 -17.98 0.45 -10.42
N PRO A 123 -18.23 0.73 -11.71
CA PRO A 123 -18.58 -0.32 -12.67
C PRO A 123 -17.48 -1.35 -12.89
N LEU A 124 -16.21 -0.95 -12.72
CA LEU A 124 -15.03 -1.80 -12.93
C LEU A 124 -14.59 -2.56 -11.68
N LYS A 125 -15.20 -2.28 -10.51
CA LYS A 125 -14.84 -2.94 -9.26
C LYS A 125 -14.91 -4.46 -9.33
N PRO A 126 -15.94 -5.10 -9.89
CA PRO A 126 -15.99 -6.56 -9.99
C PRO A 126 -14.79 -7.14 -10.74
N GLU A 127 -14.35 -6.48 -11.81
CA GLU A 127 -13.17 -6.92 -12.58
C GLU A 127 -11.87 -6.72 -11.80
N ILE A 128 -11.73 -5.60 -11.08
CA ILE A 128 -10.56 -5.30 -10.23
C ILE A 128 -10.49 -6.26 -9.02
N ASP A 129 -11.64 -6.62 -8.44
CA ASP A 129 -11.72 -7.58 -7.35
C ASP A 129 -11.38 -8.98 -7.85
N GLU A 130 -11.82 -9.37 -9.05
CA GLU A 130 -11.44 -10.64 -9.67
C GLU A 130 -9.94 -10.70 -9.96
N LEU A 131 -9.35 -9.60 -10.46
CA LEU A 131 -7.91 -9.49 -10.64
C LEU A 131 -7.15 -9.68 -9.32
N SER A 132 -7.65 -9.05 -8.24
CA SER A 132 -7.10 -9.17 -6.90
C SER A 132 -7.22 -10.59 -6.36
N ARG A 133 -8.36 -11.25 -6.57
CA ARG A 133 -8.62 -12.62 -6.15
C ARG A 133 -7.66 -13.59 -6.81
N ARG A 134 -7.49 -13.51 -8.14
CA ARG A 134 -6.57 -14.40 -8.89
C ARG A 134 -5.14 -14.27 -8.38
N TYR A 135 -4.67 -13.05 -8.18
CA TYR A 135 -3.33 -12.80 -7.63
C TYR A 135 -3.17 -13.40 -6.22
N ILE A 136 -4.13 -13.15 -5.33
CA ILE A 136 -4.09 -13.70 -3.96
C ILE A 136 -4.09 -15.23 -3.99
N GLN A 137 -4.94 -15.84 -4.83
CA GLN A 137 -5.03 -17.30 -4.93
C GLN A 137 -3.74 -17.94 -5.46
N HIS A 138 -3.04 -17.27 -6.38
CA HIS A 138 -1.82 -17.82 -6.96
C HIS A 138 -0.60 -17.66 -6.02
N HIS A 139 -0.43 -16.49 -5.40
CA HIS A 139 0.79 -16.16 -4.64
C HIS A 139 0.63 -16.20 -3.13
N HIS A 140 -0.56 -15.90 -2.62
CA HIS A 140 -0.80 -15.63 -1.20
C HIS A 140 -1.95 -16.48 -0.62
N LYS A 141 -2.20 -17.67 -1.19
CA LYS A 141 -3.29 -18.55 -0.74
C LYS A 141 -3.20 -18.83 0.77
N LYS A 142 -2.00 -19.18 1.24
CA LYS A 142 -1.74 -19.46 2.67
C LYS A 142 -1.97 -18.24 3.56
N ASP A 143 -1.48 -17.07 3.14
CA ASP A 143 -1.69 -15.82 3.88
C ASP A 143 -3.18 -15.47 3.96
N TYR A 144 -3.92 -15.70 2.86
CA TYR A 144 -5.36 -15.44 2.80
C TYR A 144 -6.17 -16.38 3.68
N ASP A 145 -5.83 -17.68 3.68
CA ASP A 145 -6.46 -18.66 4.57
C ASP A 145 -6.20 -18.31 6.05
N GLN A 146 -4.94 -17.94 6.38
CA GLN A 146 -4.59 -17.47 7.72
C GLN A 146 -5.34 -16.19 8.10
N PHE A 147 -5.48 -15.25 7.16
CA PHE A 147 -6.25 -14.03 7.33
C PHE A 147 -7.71 -14.33 7.67
N LEU A 148 -8.37 -15.20 6.90
CA LEU A 148 -9.76 -15.60 7.15
C LEU A 148 -9.93 -16.26 8.52
N GLN A 149 -9.04 -17.19 8.88
CA GLN A 149 -9.07 -17.84 10.20
C GLN A 149 -8.91 -16.85 11.35
N LYS A 150 -8.02 -15.86 11.22
CA LYS A 150 -7.87 -14.81 12.24
C LYS A 150 -9.11 -13.92 12.33
N LEU A 151 -9.73 -13.59 11.20
CA LEU A 151 -10.98 -12.83 11.20
C LEU A 151 -12.11 -13.59 11.90
N ASP A 152 -12.23 -14.90 11.67
CA ASP A 152 -13.27 -15.72 12.33
C ASP A 152 -13.06 -15.77 13.84
N LYS A 153 -11.80 -15.88 14.30
CA LYS A 153 -11.46 -15.78 15.73
C LYS A 153 -11.83 -14.42 16.31
N GLU A 154 -11.53 -13.32 15.62
CA GLU A 154 -11.91 -11.97 16.07
C GLU A 154 -13.44 -11.79 16.13
N VAL A 155 -14.17 -12.31 15.15
CA VAL A 155 -15.64 -12.27 15.16
C VAL A 155 -16.19 -13.01 16.38
N GLN A 156 -15.65 -14.17 16.72
CA GLN A 156 -16.07 -14.93 17.89
C GLN A 156 -15.81 -14.16 19.20
N VAL A 157 -14.63 -13.56 19.32
CA VAL A 157 -14.28 -12.73 20.49
C VAL A 157 -15.22 -11.52 20.61
N PHE A 158 -15.58 -10.88 19.50
CA PHE A 158 -16.55 -9.78 19.55
C PHE A 158 -17.97 -10.25 19.84
N LYS A 159 -18.39 -11.44 19.42
CA LYS A 159 -19.68 -12.01 19.83
C LYS A 159 -19.76 -12.17 21.34
N GLU A 160 -18.69 -12.70 21.95
CA GLU A 160 -18.61 -12.88 23.40
C GLU A 160 -18.57 -11.53 24.14
N ALA A 161 -17.80 -10.56 23.63
CA ALA A 161 -17.62 -9.27 24.31
C ALA A 161 -18.83 -8.33 24.20
N TYR A 162 -19.53 -8.31 23.06
CA TYR A 162 -20.68 -7.43 22.84
C TYR A 162 -22.03 -8.11 23.09
N GLY A 163 -22.07 -9.44 23.13
CA GLY A 163 -23.29 -10.24 23.21
C GLY A 163 -24.01 -10.38 21.86
N GLU A 164 -25.01 -11.25 21.82
CA GLU A 164 -25.74 -11.63 20.59
C GLU A 164 -27.08 -10.88 20.39
N GLY A 165 -27.31 -9.83 21.16
CA GLY A 165 -28.53 -9.03 21.10
C GLY A 165 -28.77 -8.40 19.73
N LYS A 166 -30.04 -8.15 19.38
CA LYS A 166 -30.48 -7.53 18.11
C LYS A 166 -29.76 -6.20 17.81
N TYR A 167 -29.35 -5.46 18.85
CA TYR A 167 -28.65 -4.18 18.73
C TYR A 167 -27.12 -4.32 18.64
N ASP A 168 -26.56 -5.45 19.08
CA ASP A 168 -25.11 -5.67 19.22
C ASP A 168 -24.52 -6.48 18.04
N LYS A 169 -25.39 -7.21 17.32
CA LYS A 169 -25.11 -7.95 16.07
C LYS A 169 -24.23 -7.20 15.07
N LYS A 170 -24.47 -5.89 14.90
CA LYS A 170 -23.78 -5.07 13.89
C LYS A 170 -22.26 -5.04 14.06
N GLN A 171 -21.73 -5.22 15.27
CA GLN A 171 -20.31 -5.03 15.54
C GLN A 171 -19.44 -6.22 15.13
N TYR A 172 -19.93 -7.45 15.28
CA TYR A 172 -19.19 -8.62 14.86
C TYR A 172 -19.58 -9.09 13.44
N GLU A 173 -20.85 -8.93 13.03
CA GLU A 173 -21.32 -9.39 11.70
C GLU A 173 -20.57 -8.71 10.55
N ASN A 174 -20.35 -7.40 10.66
CA ASN A 174 -19.71 -6.64 9.60
C ASN A 174 -18.18 -6.66 9.68
N TYR A 175 -17.58 -7.14 10.78
CA TYR A 175 -16.13 -7.04 10.98
C TYR A 175 -15.36 -7.78 9.89
N LYS A 176 -15.71 -9.05 9.64
CA LYS A 176 -15.07 -9.89 8.62
C LYS A 176 -15.20 -9.25 7.24
N THR A 177 -16.41 -8.85 6.86
CA THR A 177 -16.70 -8.19 5.58
C THR A 177 -15.92 -6.88 5.42
N ASN A 178 -15.88 -6.04 6.47
CA ASN A 178 -15.14 -4.78 6.44
C ASN A 178 -13.64 -4.99 6.25
N LYS A 179 -13.04 -6.01 6.89
CA LYS A 179 -11.62 -6.32 6.74
C LYS A 179 -11.30 -6.92 5.37
N ILE A 180 -12.16 -7.77 4.84
CA ILE A 180 -12.06 -8.27 3.47
C ILE A 180 -12.14 -7.11 2.47
N ASN A 181 -13.09 -6.20 2.65
CA ASN A 181 -13.23 -5.01 1.80
C ASN A 181 -12.01 -4.09 1.88
N ASP A 182 -11.38 -3.93 3.06
CA ASP A 182 -10.12 -3.17 3.19
C ASP A 182 -8.97 -3.83 2.40
N LEU A 183 -8.87 -5.16 2.43
CA LEU A 183 -7.90 -5.91 1.62
C LEU A 183 -8.12 -5.65 0.13
N TYR A 184 -9.33 -5.87 -0.39
CA TYR A 184 -9.65 -5.66 -1.81
C TYR A 184 -9.47 -4.20 -2.23
N LYS A 185 -9.87 -3.24 -1.39
CA LYS A 185 -9.60 -1.82 -1.64
C LYS A 185 -8.11 -1.52 -1.79
N ARG A 186 -7.26 -2.10 -0.95
CA ARG A 186 -5.81 -1.89 -1.00
C ARG A 186 -5.18 -2.59 -2.20
N MET A 187 -5.59 -3.82 -2.49
CA MET A 187 -5.15 -4.58 -3.67
C MET A 187 -5.55 -3.87 -4.96
N GLY A 188 -6.81 -3.48 -5.10
CA GLY A 188 -7.30 -2.75 -6.26
C GLY A 188 -6.55 -1.43 -6.46
N ASN A 189 -6.25 -0.70 -5.38
CA ASN A 189 -5.40 0.48 -5.48
C ASN A 189 -3.95 0.14 -5.92
N ALA A 190 -3.38 -0.98 -5.50
CA ALA A 190 -2.06 -1.40 -5.97
C ALA A 190 -2.06 -1.64 -7.50
N PHE A 191 -3.05 -2.37 -8.01
CA PHE A 191 -3.21 -2.57 -9.47
C PHE A 191 -3.47 -1.25 -10.21
N LEU A 192 -4.33 -0.37 -9.70
CA LEU A 192 -4.59 0.93 -10.34
C LEU A 192 -3.34 1.81 -10.38
N GLN A 193 -2.46 1.73 -9.36
CA GLN A 193 -1.18 2.44 -9.39
C GLN A 193 -0.22 1.83 -10.43
N GLU A 194 -0.21 0.51 -10.56
CA GLU A 194 0.54 -0.17 -11.62
C GLU A 194 0.03 0.23 -13.02
N MET A 195 -1.29 0.30 -13.21
CA MET A 195 -1.89 0.80 -14.45
C MET A 195 -1.44 2.23 -14.76
N LYS A 196 -1.34 3.12 -13.76
CA LYS A 196 -0.80 4.49 -13.96
C LYS A 196 0.65 4.47 -14.39
N ALA A 197 1.47 3.60 -13.80
CA ALA A 197 2.87 3.45 -14.18
C ALA A 197 2.97 2.94 -15.63
N TYR A 198 2.14 1.95 -16.00
CA TYR A 198 2.05 1.43 -17.35
C TYR A 198 1.64 2.50 -18.37
N ASP A 199 0.61 3.31 -18.11
CA ASP A 199 0.22 4.42 -19.01
C ASP A 199 1.37 5.43 -19.19
N LYS A 200 2.08 5.77 -18.10
CA LYS A 200 3.23 6.67 -18.16
C LYS A 200 4.32 6.12 -19.07
N GLU A 201 4.59 4.83 -19.00
CA GLU A 201 5.60 4.17 -19.84
C GLU A 201 5.14 4.11 -21.31
N GLN A 202 3.88 3.79 -21.58
CA GLN A 202 3.32 3.81 -22.94
C GLN A 202 3.42 5.19 -23.59
N LYS A 203 3.20 6.27 -22.81
CA LYS A 203 3.34 7.65 -23.27
C LYS A 203 4.79 8.10 -23.46
N ARG A 204 5.77 7.47 -22.81
CA ARG A 204 7.20 7.70 -23.07
C ARG A 204 7.63 7.04 -24.38
N ILE A 205 7.15 5.83 -24.64
CA ILE A 205 7.52 5.03 -25.82
C ILE A 205 6.85 5.59 -27.11
N HIS A 206 5.62 6.08 -27.03
CA HIS A 206 4.88 6.62 -28.18
C HIS A 206 5.61 7.74 -28.96
N PRO A 207 6.18 8.79 -28.33
CA PRO A 207 6.96 9.80 -29.03
C PRO A 207 8.31 9.28 -29.54
N MET A 208 8.95 8.29 -28.89
CA MET A 208 10.16 7.66 -29.44
C MET A 208 9.89 6.88 -30.74
N LYS A 209 8.72 6.24 -30.87
CA LYS A 209 8.29 5.60 -32.13
C LYS A 209 7.88 6.61 -33.22
N LYS A 210 7.62 7.86 -32.85
CA LYS A 210 7.33 8.98 -33.75
C LYS A 210 8.54 9.90 -33.95
N SER A 211 9.76 9.43 -33.68
CA SER A 211 10.95 10.12 -34.17
C SER A 211 10.85 10.20 -35.70
N LYS A 212 11.01 11.42 -36.24
CA LYS A 212 10.98 11.74 -37.68
C LYS A 212 11.75 10.67 -38.49
N PRO A 213 11.36 10.38 -39.75
CA PRO A 213 12.22 9.58 -40.62
C PRO A 213 13.61 10.20 -40.59
N PHE A 214 14.64 9.37 -40.45
CA PHE A 214 16.04 9.77 -40.50
C PHE A 214 16.21 10.78 -41.66
N GLN A 215 16.26 12.07 -41.34
CA GLN A 215 16.60 13.07 -42.35
C GLN A 215 18.05 12.76 -42.68
N LYS A 216 18.29 12.26 -43.90
CA LYS A 216 19.64 12.12 -44.43
C LYS A 216 20.35 13.43 -44.16
N PHE A 217 21.32 13.39 -43.27
CA PHE A 217 22.13 14.54 -42.92
C PHE A 217 22.90 14.90 -44.20
N GLN A 218 22.41 15.87 -44.98
CA GLN A 218 23.17 16.45 -46.06
C GLN A 218 24.25 17.33 -45.43
N GLN A 219 25.35 16.70 -45.01
CA GLN A 219 26.59 17.40 -44.71
C GLN A 219 27.53 17.23 -45.90
N ASN A 220 27.68 18.29 -46.69
CA ASN A 220 28.86 18.51 -47.51
C ASN A 220 30.09 18.81 -46.64
N VAL A 221 30.28 18.07 -45.54
CA VAL A 221 31.51 18.08 -44.75
C VAL A 221 32.04 16.67 -44.82
N SER A 222 33.11 16.48 -45.57
CA SER A 222 33.70 15.15 -45.76
C SER A 222 33.99 14.54 -44.39
N ILE A 223 33.59 13.28 -44.21
CA ILE A 223 33.88 12.49 -43.01
C ILE A 223 35.39 12.54 -42.65
N GLN A 224 36.23 12.70 -43.67
CA GLN A 224 37.67 12.92 -43.53
C GLN A 224 38.03 14.19 -42.76
N TYR A 225 37.29 15.29 -42.93
CA TYR A 225 37.54 16.54 -42.20
C TYR A 225 37.12 16.42 -40.72
N SER A 226 35.99 15.78 -40.44
CA SER A 226 35.56 15.48 -39.06
C SER A 226 36.54 14.53 -38.37
N MET A 227 36.99 13.48 -39.05
CA MET A 227 38.00 12.55 -38.54
C MET A 227 39.34 13.25 -38.27
N LYS A 228 39.84 14.11 -39.18
CA LYS A 228 41.07 14.88 -38.93
C LYS A 228 40.97 15.84 -37.75
N LYS A 229 39.79 16.40 -37.49
CA LYS A 229 39.56 17.29 -36.34
C LYS A 229 39.54 16.51 -35.03
N VAL A 230 38.95 15.32 -35.04
CA VAL A 230 38.98 14.36 -33.94
C VAL A 230 40.42 13.90 -33.68
N GLU A 231 41.16 13.45 -34.69
CA GLU A 231 42.57 13.07 -34.56
C GLU A 231 43.43 14.19 -33.99
N ARG A 232 43.24 15.44 -34.44
CA ARG A 232 43.98 16.59 -33.89
C ARG A 232 43.62 16.87 -32.42
N ALA A 233 42.35 16.74 -32.04
CA ALA A 233 41.91 16.94 -30.67
C ALA A 233 42.49 15.88 -29.71
N PHE A 234 42.64 14.65 -30.19
CA PHE A 234 43.17 13.53 -29.40
C PHE A 234 44.67 13.31 -29.55
N LYS A 235 45.37 14.05 -30.44
CA LYS A 235 46.80 13.87 -30.69
C LYS A 235 47.65 14.14 -29.44
N SER A 236 47.33 15.16 -28.66
CA SER A 236 48.05 15.47 -27.42
C SER A 236 47.82 14.42 -26.32
N GLU A 237 46.61 13.87 -26.23
CA GLU A 237 46.28 12.79 -25.28
C GLU A 237 46.97 11.47 -25.67
N TYR A 238 47.02 11.15 -26.96
CA TYR A 238 47.69 9.94 -27.44
C TYR A 238 49.22 9.98 -27.23
N GLU A 239 49.87 11.11 -27.55
CA GLU A 239 51.30 11.29 -27.30
C GLU A 239 51.60 11.32 -25.79
N SER A 240 50.73 11.92 -24.98
CA SER A 240 50.85 11.90 -23.51
C SER A 240 50.75 10.48 -22.95
N TRP A 241 49.79 9.67 -23.42
CA TRP A 241 49.66 8.27 -23.03
C TRP A 241 50.88 7.43 -23.43
N LYS A 242 51.40 7.64 -24.64
CA LYS A 242 52.60 6.93 -25.13
C LYS A 242 53.84 7.27 -24.30
N ASN A 243 54.03 8.55 -23.96
CA ASN A 243 55.12 9.00 -23.09
C ASN A 243 54.97 8.44 -21.67
N GLN A 244 53.75 8.37 -21.14
CA GLN A 244 53.48 7.78 -19.83
C GLN A 244 53.79 6.28 -19.81
N LYS A 245 53.40 5.54 -20.86
CA LYS A 245 53.76 4.12 -21.02
C LYS A 245 55.27 3.90 -21.14
N TYR A 246 55.96 4.79 -21.85
CA TYR A 246 57.42 4.74 -21.98
C TYR A 246 58.10 5.01 -20.63
N TYR A 247 57.63 6.01 -19.88
CA TYR A 247 58.12 6.31 -18.53
C TYR A 247 57.91 5.13 -17.57
N GLU A 248 56.72 4.51 -17.56
CA GLU A 248 56.44 3.30 -16.77
C GLU A 248 57.39 2.16 -17.12
N ARG A 249 57.76 2.00 -18.40
CA ARG A 249 58.67 0.97 -18.84
C ARG A 249 60.10 1.24 -18.37
N MET A 250 60.60 2.46 -18.52
CA MET A 250 61.92 2.85 -17.99
C MET A 250 62.00 2.68 -16.47
N GLN A 251 60.94 3.06 -15.74
CA GLN A 251 60.89 2.86 -14.29
C GLN A 251 60.98 1.39 -13.90
N ARG A 252 60.30 0.51 -14.64
CA ARG A 252 60.43 -0.94 -14.44
C ARG A 252 61.82 -1.44 -14.77
N GLU A 253 62.39 -1.04 -15.89
CA GLU A 253 63.74 -1.46 -16.31
C GLU A 253 64.81 -0.99 -15.29
N ASN A 254 64.75 0.26 -14.82
CA ASN A 254 65.63 0.76 -13.75
C ASN A 254 65.43 0.02 -12.42
N ALA A 255 64.19 -0.33 -12.05
CA ALA A 255 63.93 -1.12 -10.86
C ALA A 255 64.50 -2.54 -10.96
N TYR A 256 64.40 -3.17 -12.15
CA TYR A 256 65.01 -4.47 -12.43
C TYR A 256 66.54 -4.43 -12.45
N GLU A 257 67.17 -3.34 -12.89
CA GLU A 257 68.62 -3.15 -12.82
C GLU A 257 69.11 -2.92 -11.38
N ASN A 258 68.37 -2.14 -10.58
CA ASN A 258 68.69 -1.92 -9.16
C ASN A 258 68.49 -3.16 -8.27
N GLU A 259 67.67 -4.14 -8.67
CA GLU A 259 67.50 -5.42 -7.97
C GLU A 259 68.55 -6.47 -8.37
N ARG A 260 69.38 -6.20 -9.40
CA ARG A 260 70.43 -7.11 -9.90
C ARG A 260 71.87 -6.58 -9.75
N GLY A 261 72.04 -5.40 -9.15
CA GLY A 261 73.34 -4.88 -8.67
C GLY A 261 73.49 -5.07 -7.16
#